data_AF-A0A974CXV5-F1
#
_entry.id   AF-A0A974CXV5-F1
#
_cell.length_a   1.000
_cell.length_b   1.000
_cell.length_c   1.000
_cell.angle_alpha   90.00
_cell.angle_beta   90.00
_cell.angle_gamma   90.00
#
_symmetry.space_group_name_H-M   'P 1'
#
loop_
_entity.id
_entity.type
_entity.pdbx_description
1 polymer ?
#
loop_
_entity_poly.entity_id
_entity_poly.type
_entity_poly.pdbx_seq_one_letter_code
_entity_poly.pdbx_strand_id
1 'polypeptide(L)'
;MGKPQKLKSEKEKAQEKRQPLSEAELGPLFLRKKTECGSYKMGIEQDEVANISTYIANLPTKSDIKDMLKEVTSTLKEELREIRRDIASVAGRTVDLEMNQSKLFANQRQIHIALLALNTQINEIQRQQEDLDLNTLIEVERAHRVFKPKTAPQDTPRDTICCLNSYALKEEIILKTREASYLTFEESPIKLFQDISKGQQATIRFPKDTKNFMMRMQIPHLDVPAWLTTDPCPTDTDMDFTQQEEWKRVVTPSKITSTPRS
;
A
#
# COMPACT_ATOMS: atom_id res chain seq x y z
N MET A 1 -12.61 50.26 -8.88
CA MET A 1 -13.51 49.85 -9.97
C MET A 1 -12.75 48.91 -10.92
N GLY A 2 -12.46 47.69 -10.46
CA GLY A 2 -11.72 46.68 -11.23
C GLY A 2 -12.70 45.65 -11.81
N LYS A 3 -12.61 45.39 -13.12
CA LYS A 3 -13.49 44.44 -13.81
C LYS A 3 -13.10 42.99 -13.43
N PRO A 4 -14.05 42.11 -13.10
CA PRO A 4 -13.74 40.71 -12.83
C PRO A 4 -13.47 39.96 -14.14
N GLN A 5 -12.32 39.28 -14.18
CA GLN A 5 -11.94 38.35 -15.25
C GLN A 5 -12.82 37.09 -15.16
N LYS A 6 -13.54 36.80 -16.24
CA LYS A 6 -14.31 35.56 -16.42
C LYS A 6 -13.35 34.39 -16.61
N LEU A 7 -13.26 33.52 -15.61
CA LEU A 7 -12.67 32.19 -15.74
C LEU A 7 -13.56 31.35 -16.65
N LYS A 8 -13.03 30.97 -17.82
CA LYS A 8 -13.61 29.98 -18.71
C LYS A 8 -13.38 28.60 -18.09
N SER A 9 -14.44 27.96 -17.63
CA SER A 9 -14.43 26.55 -17.24
C SER A 9 -14.32 25.68 -18.50
N GLU A 10 -13.15 25.11 -18.74
CA GLU A 10 -12.94 24.08 -19.75
C GLU A 10 -13.57 22.78 -19.24
N LYS A 11 -14.77 22.48 -19.74
CA LYS A 11 -15.41 21.17 -19.57
C LYS A 11 -14.69 20.15 -20.44
N GLU A 12 -13.67 19.52 -19.88
CA GLU A 12 -13.02 18.37 -20.48
C GLU A 12 -13.99 17.18 -20.45
N LYS A 13 -14.56 16.86 -21.62
CA LYS A 13 -15.36 15.65 -21.83
C LYS A 13 -14.43 14.45 -21.82
N ALA A 14 -14.27 13.81 -20.67
CA ALA A 14 -13.75 12.45 -20.59
C ALA A 14 -14.77 11.49 -21.22
N GLN A 15 -14.59 11.16 -22.49
CA GLN A 15 -15.22 9.98 -23.10
C GLN A 15 -14.45 8.74 -22.63
N GLU A 16 -14.81 8.24 -21.44
CA GLU A 16 -14.41 6.93 -20.95
C GLU A 16 -15.12 5.86 -21.79
N LYS A 17 -14.58 5.56 -22.98
CA LYS A 17 -14.89 4.33 -23.70
C LYS A 17 -14.22 3.18 -22.93
N ARG A 18 -14.92 2.66 -21.92
CA ARG A 18 -14.67 1.31 -21.42
C ARG A 18 -14.92 0.34 -22.57
N GLN A 19 -13.84 -0.07 -23.23
CA GLN A 19 -13.88 -1.30 -24.00
C GLN A 19 -14.12 -2.45 -23.01
N PRO A 20 -15.11 -3.32 -23.25
CA PRO A 20 -15.21 -4.54 -22.48
C PRO A 20 -13.90 -5.31 -22.66
N LEU A 21 -13.32 -5.77 -21.55
CA LEU A 21 -12.31 -6.83 -21.57
C LEU A 21 -12.90 -7.97 -22.40
N SER A 22 -12.46 -8.06 -23.66
CA SER A 22 -12.66 -9.26 -24.46
C SER A 22 -12.00 -10.37 -23.67
N GLU A 23 -12.81 -11.32 -23.24
CA GLU A 23 -12.38 -12.61 -22.75
C GLU A 23 -11.19 -13.04 -23.61
N ALA A 24 -10.05 -13.23 -22.96
CA ALA A 24 -8.94 -13.93 -23.58
C ALA A 24 -9.46 -15.33 -23.90
N GLU A 25 -9.89 -15.53 -25.14
CA GLU A 25 -10.05 -16.84 -25.74
C GLU A 25 -8.73 -17.57 -25.51
N LEU A 26 -8.76 -18.44 -24.51
CA LEU A 26 -7.78 -19.48 -24.28
C LEU A 26 -7.52 -20.13 -25.64
N GLY A 27 -6.30 -19.93 -26.13
CA GLY A 27 -5.87 -20.40 -27.42
C GLY A 27 -6.16 -21.89 -27.61
N PRO A 28 -6.24 -22.35 -28.86
CA PRO A 28 -6.71 -23.69 -29.20
C PRO A 28 -5.91 -24.72 -28.42
N LEU A 29 -6.56 -25.34 -27.44
CA LEU A 29 -6.15 -26.60 -26.85
C LEU A 29 -5.92 -27.55 -28.03
N PHE A 30 -4.66 -27.91 -28.24
CA PHE A 30 -4.26 -29.01 -29.10
C PHE A 30 -4.92 -30.29 -28.56
N LEU A 31 -6.19 -30.49 -28.90
CA LEU A 31 -6.88 -31.75 -28.78
C LEU A 31 -6.11 -32.71 -29.68
N ARG A 32 -5.20 -33.47 -29.05
CA ARG A 32 -4.66 -34.71 -29.58
C ARG A 32 -5.84 -35.56 -29.99
N LYS A 33 -6.18 -35.49 -31.28
CA LYS A 33 -7.12 -36.39 -31.93
C LYS A 33 -6.53 -37.78 -31.73
N LYS A 34 -7.13 -38.54 -30.82
CA LYS A 34 -6.87 -39.98 -30.69
C LYS A 34 -7.20 -40.58 -32.03
N THR A 35 -6.18 -40.91 -32.81
CA THR A 35 -6.28 -41.85 -33.90
C THR A 35 -6.68 -43.18 -33.28
N GLU A 36 -7.99 -43.44 -33.30
CA GLU A 36 -8.49 -44.79 -33.13
C GLU A 36 -7.88 -45.62 -34.26
N CYS A 37 -6.95 -46.49 -33.88
CA CYS A 37 -6.37 -47.49 -34.74
C CYS A 37 -7.51 -48.43 -35.14
N GLY A 38 -8.14 -48.13 -36.28
CA GLY A 38 -9.14 -48.98 -36.91
C GLY A 38 -8.52 -50.34 -37.18
N SER A 39 -9.07 -51.35 -36.53
CA SER A 39 -8.79 -52.76 -36.78
C SER A 39 -9.12 -53.09 -38.25
N TYR A 40 -8.09 -53.20 -39.09
CA TYR A 40 -8.23 -53.66 -40.46
C TYR A 40 -8.46 -55.18 -40.43
N LYS A 41 -9.70 -55.59 -40.73
CA LYS A 41 -10.01 -56.98 -41.07
C LYS A 41 -9.32 -57.29 -42.40
N MET A 42 -8.29 -58.14 -42.35
CA MET A 42 -7.68 -58.78 -43.51
C MET A 42 -8.69 -59.78 -44.12
N GLY A 43 -9.64 -59.25 -44.89
CA GLY A 43 -10.42 -60.03 -45.85
C GLY A 43 -9.57 -60.23 -47.09
N ILE A 44 -8.86 -61.36 -47.15
CA ILE A 44 -8.22 -61.85 -48.37
C ILE A 44 -9.36 -62.43 -49.22
N GLU A 45 -10.04 -61.57 -49.97
CA GLU A 45 -10.80 -62.01 -51.13
C GLU A 45 -9.92 -61.80 -52.36
N GLN A 46 -9.45 -62.94 -52.86
CA GLN A 46 -8.84 -63.13 -54.15
C GLN A 46 -9.89 -62.82 -55.22
N ASP A 47 -9.79 -61.68 -55.89
CA ASP A 47 -10.17 -61.45 -57.31
C ASP A 47 -10.28 -59.95 -57.63
N GLU A 48 -9.18 -59.22 -57.49
CA GLU A 48 -8.98 -57.97 -58.25
C GLU A 48 -7.54 -57.99 -58.76
N VAL A 49 -7.33 -58.53 -59.96
CA VAL A 49 -6.23 -58.07 -60.82
C VAL A 49 -6.60 -56.65 -61.24
N ALA A 50 -6.57 -55.74 -60.26
CA ALA A 50 -6.82 -54.34 -60.42
C ALA A 50 -5.91 -53.87 -61.55
N ASN A 51 -6.53 -53.30 -62.56
CA ASN A 51 -5.93 -52.93 -63.82
C ASN A 51 -4.81 -51.90 -63.54
N ILE A 52 -3.56 -52.37 -63.36
CA ILE A 52 -2.39 -51.56 -62.99
C ILE A 52 -2.24 -50.35 -63.91
N SER A 53 -2.65 -50.51 -65.17
CA SER A 53 -2.70 -49.45 -66.17
C SER A 53 -3.60 -48.27 -65.77
N THR A 54 -4.76 -48.53 -65.16
CA THR A 54 -5.68 -47.48 -64.67
C THR A 54 -5.08 -46.73 -63.48
N TYR A 55 -4.37 -47.42 -62.58
CA TYR A 55 -3.67 -46.77 -61.48
C TYR A 55 -2.55 -45.85 -61.97
N ILE A 56 -1.75 -46.31 -62.95
CA ILE A 56 -0.68 -45.50 -63.55
C ILE A 56 -1.25 -44.28 -64.31
N ALA A 57 -2.37 -44.45 -65.02
CA ALA A 57 -3.04 -43.36 -65.74
C ALA A 57 -3.64 -42.30 -64.80
N ASN A 58 -3.98 -42.68 -63.57
CA ASN A 58 -4.50 -41.77 -62.55
C ASN A 58 -3.42 -41.09 -61.70
N LEU A 59 -2.14 -41.42 -61.90
CA LEU A 59 -1.07 -40.73 -61.21
C LEU A 59 -1.01 -39.27 -61.68
N PRO A 60 -0.74 -38.32 -60.77
CA PRO A 60 -0.52 -36.93 -61.15
C PRO A 60 0.55 -36.85 -62.22
N THR A 61 0.25 -36.15 -63.30
CA THR A 61 1.22 -35.87 -64.34
C THR A 61 2.31 -34.94 -63.79
N LYS A 62 3.46 -34.92 -64.46
CA LYS A 62 4.56 -34.00 -64.10
C LYS A 62 4.12 -32.52 -64.14
N SER A 63 3.18 -32.17 -65.01
CA SER A 63 2.54 -30.85 -65.05
C SER A 63 1.75 -30.57 -63.77
N ASP A 64 0.95 -31.52 -63.31
CA ASP A 64 0.14 -31.37 -62.09
C ASP A 64 1.04 -31.10 -60.87
N ILE A 65 2.14 -31.85 -60.75
CA ILE A 65 3.12 -31.64 -59.66
C ILE A 65 3.75 -30.24 -59.76
N LYS A 66 4.07 -29.78 -60.97
CA LYS A 66 4.65 -28.45 -61.18
C LYS A 66 3.66 -27.35 -60.81
N ASP A 67 2.39 -27.52 -61.15
CA ASP A 67 1.36 -26.52 -60.88
C ASP A 67 1.00 -26.50 -59.39
N MET A 68 0.95 -27.65 -58.72
CA MET A 68 0.87 -27.72 -57.25
C MET A 68 2.05 -27.00 -56.57
N LEU A 69 3.29 -27.22 -57.05
CA LEU A 69 4.46 -26.55 -56.49
C LEU A 69 4.40 -25.03 -56.71
N LYS A 70 3.90 -24.57 -57.86
CA LYS A 70 3.70 -23.13 -58.12
C LYS A 70 2.64 -22.55 -57.18
N GLU A 71 1.52 -23.24 -56.99
CA GLU A 71 0.45 -22.82 -56.10
C GLU A 71 0.96 -22.71 -54.66
N VAL A 72 1.58 -23.76 -54.13
CA VAL A 72 2.19 -23.76 -52.78
C VAL A 72 3.21 -22.62 -52.64
N THR A 73 4.08 -22.43 -53.64
CA THR A 73 5.05 -21.33 -53.63
C THR A 73 4.37 -19.95 -53.66
N SER A 74 3.25 -19.82 -54.38
CA SER A 74 2.48 -18.57 -54.46
C SER A 74 1.80 -18.27 -53.12
N THR A 75 1.15 -19.25 -52.52
CA THR A 75 0.52 -19.12 -51.19
C THR A 75 1.55 -18.74 -50.14
N LEU A 76 2.69 -19.45 -50.09
CA LEU A 76 3.79 -19.10 -49.17
C LEU A 76 4.31 -17.67 -49.36
N LYS A 77 4.36 -17.17 -50.60
CA LYS A 77 4.77 -15.78 -50.87
C LYS A 77 3.75 -14.76 -50.38
N GLU A 78 2.46 -15.04 -50.48
CA GLU A 78 1.42 -14.14 -49.97
C GLU A 78 1.42 -14.12 -48.44
N GLU A 79 1.45 -15.29 -47.81
CA GLU A 79 1.53 -15.42 -46.35
C GLU A 79 2.77 -14.70 -45.79
N LEU A 80 3.93 -14.85 -46.42
CA LEU A 80 5.13 -14.11 -46.03
C LEU A 80 4.98 -12.59 -46.19
N ARG A 81 4.19 -12.13 -47.17
CA ARG A 81 3.90 -10.71 -47.35
C ARG A 81 2.95 -10.21 -46.26
N GLU A 82 1.97 -11.00 -45.87
CA GLU A 82 1.04 -10.70 -44.77
C GLU A 82 1.77 -10.62 -43.44
N ILE A 83 2.58 -11.63 -43.11
CA ILE A 83 3.40 -11.64 -41.89
C ILE A 83 4.31 -10.40 -41.84
N ARG A 84 4.91 -9.99 -42.97
CA ARG A 84 5.71 -8.75 -43.01
C ARG A 84 4.89 -7.49 -42.73
N ARG A 85 3.66 -7.41 -43.25
CA ARG A 85 2.74 -6.30 -42.96
C ARG A 85 2.39 -6.26 -41.47
N ASP A 86 2.11 -7.42 -40.88
CA ASP A 86 1.78 -7.54 -39.46
C ASP A 86 2.97 -7.18 -38.57
N ILE A 87 4.18 -7.65 -38.89
CA ILE A 87 5.41 -7.28 -38.18
C ILE A 87 5.62 -5.76 -38.21
N ALA A 88 5.42 -5.13 -39.36
CA ALA A 88 5.54 -3.68 -39.47
C ALA A 88 4.48 -2.95 -38.63
N SER A 89 3.24 -3.45 -38.63
CA SER A 89 2.15 -2.90 -37.82
C SER A 89 2.43 -3.03 -36.32
N VAL A 90 2.88 -4.21 -35.87
CA VAL A 90 3.27 -4.47 -34.48
C VAL A 90 4.43 -3.57 -34.07
N ALA A 91 5.46 -3.42 -34.91
CA ALA A 91 6.58 -2.52 -34.64
C ALA A 91 6.14 -1.07 -34.45
N GLY A 92 5.23 -0.56 -35.29
CA GLY A 92 4.65 0.78 -35.12
C GLY A 92 3.92 0.94 -33.79
N ARG A 93 3.06 -0.02 -33.44
CA ARG A 93 2.33 -0.02 -32.15
C ARG A 93 3.27 -0.07 -30.95
N THR A 94 4.38 -0.81 -31.04
CA THR A 94 5.39 -0.88 -29.97
C THR A 94 6.04 0.49 -29.74
N VAL A 95 6.42 1.21 -30.80
CA VAL A 95 6.98 2.57 -30.68
C VAL A 95 6.00 3.53 -30.03
N ASP A 96 4.72 3.49 -30.43
CA ASP A 96 3.69 4.35 -29.82
C ASP A 96 3.51 4.04 -28.32
N LEU A 97 3.57 2.77 -27.93
CA LEU A 97 3.51 2.36 -26.53
C LEU A 97 4.72 2.85 -25.73
N GLU A 98 5.93 2.76 -26.29
CA GLU A 98 7.15 3.28 -25.66
C GLU A 98 7.10 4.80 -25.47
N MET A 99 6.58 5.54 -26.46
CA MET A 99 6.38 6.98 -26.35
C MET A 99 5.34 7.33 -25.27
N ASN A 100 4.23 6.60 -25.21
CA ASN A 100 3.20 6.82 -24.20
C ASN A 100 3.72 6.49 -22.79
N GLN A 101 4.48 5.40 -22.65
CA GLN A 101 5.14 5.04 -21.40
C GLN A 101 6.09 6.15 -20.92
N SER A 102 6.88 6.73 -21.84
CA SER A 102 7.79 7.83 -21.52
C SER A 102 7.05 9.08 -21.01
N LYS A 103 5.91 9.42 -21.63
CA LYS A 103 5.04 10.52 -21.18
C LYS A 103 4.44 10.25 -19.81
N LEU A 104 3.97 9.03 -19.57
CA LEU A 104 3.41 8.62 -18.27
C LEU A 104 4.44 8.78 -17.15
N PHE A 105 5.68 8.34 -17.38
CA PHE A 105 6.76 8.49 -16.40
C PHE A 105 7.10 9.95 -16.12
N ALA A 106 7.14 10.80 -17.15
CA ALA A 106 7.36 12.23 -16.96
C ALA A 106 6.25 12.86 -16.10
N ASN A 107 4.99 12.53 -16.37
CA ASN A 107 3.85 13.00 -15.59
C ASN A 107 3.90 12.49 -14.14
N GLN A 108 4.20 11.21 -13.93
CA GLN A 108 4.34 10.61 -12.60
C GLN A 108 5.43 11.32 -11.78
N ARG A 109 6.57 11.62 -12.41
CA ARG A 109 7.66 12.37 -11.77
C ARG A 109 7.22 13.78 -11.37
N GLN A 110 6.49 14.49 -12.23
CA GLN A 110 5.97 15.82 -11.90
C GLN A 110 4.99 15.78 -10.73
N ILE A 111 4.06 14.83 -10.72
CA ILE A 111 3.11 14.62 -9.61
C ILE A 111 3.86 14.35 -8.30
N HIS A 112 4.88 13.50 -8.35
CA HIS A 112 5.69 13.18 -7.16
C HIS A 112 6.40 14.42 -6.59
N ILE A 113 7.00 15.25 -7.45
CA ILE A 113 7.62 16.51 -7.02
C ILE A 113 6.59 17.45 -6.39
N ALA A 114 5.41 17.59 -6.99
CA ALA A 114 4.33 18.41 -6.46
C ALA A 114 3.84 17.92 -5.09
N LEU A 115 3.71 16.60 -4.92
CA LEU A 115 3.32 15.98 -3.64
C LEU A 115 4.35 16.30 -2.54
N LEU A 116 5.64 16.16 -2.84
CA LEU A 116 6.71 16.51 -1.89
C LEU A 116 6.63 17.98 -1.47
N ALA A 117 6.41 18.89 -2.42
CA ALA A 117 6.25 20.31 -2.13
C ALA A 117 5.04 20.60 -1.22
N LEU A 118 3.90 19.93 -1.46
CA LEU A 118 2.71 20.04 -0.62
C LEU A 118 2.96 19.52 0.80
N ASN A 119 3.65 18.39 0.95
CA ASN A 119 4.00 17.86 2.27
C ASN A 119 4.88 18.85 3.05
N THR A 120 5.84 19.50 2.39
CA THR A 120 6.64 20.56 3.02
C THR A 120 5.77 21.73 3.50
N GLN A 121 4.78 22.15 2.71
CA GLN A 121 3.86 23.22 3.12
C GLN A 121 2.97 22.81 4.30
N ILE A 122 2.46 21.57 4.31
CA ILE A 122 1.67 21.04 5.43
C ILE A 122 2.48 21.06 6.72
N ASN A 123 3.71 20.55 6.69
CA ASN A 123 4.59 20.53 7.86
C ASN A 123 4.91 21.95 8.36
N GLU A 124 5.09 22.91 7.45
CA GLU A 124 5.30 24.31 7.82
C GLU A 124 4.06 24.92 8.49
N ILE A 125 2.87 24.67 7.96
CA ILE A 125 1.60 25.11 8.56
C ILE A 125 1.41 24.47 9.94
N GLN A 126 1.72 23.18 10.08
CA GLN A 126 1.65 22.48 11.36
C GLN A 126 2.59 23.12 12.39
N ARG A 127 3.84 23.44 12.01
CA ARG A 127 4.76 24.16 12.89
C ARG A 127 4.21 25.53 13.30
N GLN A 128 3.61 26.27 12.35
CA GLN A 128 2.97 27.55 12.65
C GLN A 128 1.77 27.41 13.59
N GLN A 129 1.00 26.33 13.49
CA GLN A 129 -0.09 26.04 14.42
C GLN A 129 0.44 25.71 15.81
N GLU A 130 1.49 24.89 15.92
CA GLU A 130 2.15 24.60 17.20
C GLU A 130 2.68 25.87 17.87
N ASP A 131 3.30 26.79 17.11
CA ASP A 131 3.79 28.07 17.61
C ASP A 131 2.65 29.00 18.08
N LEU A 132 1.48 28.94 17.44
CA LEU A 132 0.29 29.67 17.87
C LEU A 132 -0.32 29.05 19.13
N ASP A 133 -0.34 27.72 19.23
CA ASP A 133 -0.88 27.00 20.39
C ASP A 133 -0.08 27.27 21.67
N LEU A 134 1.25 27.43 21.57
CA LEU A 134 2.09 27.81 22.72
C LEU A 134 1.73 29.17 23.33
N ASN A 135 1.11 30.06 22.56
CA ASN A 135 0.67 31.38 23.03
C ASN A 135 -0.80 31.40 23.45
N THR A 136 -1.49 30.26 23.42
CA THR A 136 -2.89 30.18 23.82
C THR A 136 -3.00 30.25 25.33
N LEU A 137 -3.57 31.35 25.82
CA LEU A 137 -3.87 31.53 27.23
C LEU A 137 -4.84 30.43 27.68
N ILE A 138 -4.41 29.56 28.60
CA ILE A 138 -5.29 28.55 29.21
C ILE A 138 -6.23 29.26 30.17
N GLU A 139 -7.47 29.49 29.74
CA GLU A 139 -8.51 30.07 30.58
C GLU A 139 -9.02 29.03 31.61
N VAL A 140 -8.68 29.26 32.88
CA VAL A 140 -9.17 28.46 34.00
C VAL A 140 -10.40 29.17 34.60
N GLU A 141 -11.58 28.56 34.47
CA GLU A 141 -12.83 29.12 35.01
C GLU A 141 -12.82 29.12 36.54
N ARG A 142 -12.35 28.02 37.13
CA ARG A 142 -12.30 27.85 38.59
C ARG A 142 -11.17 26.94 39.00
N ALA A 143 -10.38 27.36 39.98
CA ALA A 143 -9.38 26.50 40.64
C ALA A 143 -9.58 26.54 42.15
N HIS A 144 -9.63 25.37 42.79
CA HIS A 144 -9.76 25.28 44.24
C HIS A 144 -9.15 24.00 44.79
N ARG A 145 -8.78 24.02 46.07
CA ARG A 145 -8.21 22.85 46.76
C ARG A 145 -9.31 21.99 47.36
N VAL A 146 -9.19 20.67 47.20
CA VAL A 146 -10.11 19.69 47.76
C VAL A 146 -9.86 19.52 49.26
N PHE A 147 -10.91 19.23 50.01
CA PHE A 147 -10.78 18.86 51.41
C PHE A 147 -10.07 17.52 51.55
N LYS A 148 -9.09 17.46 52.47
CA LYS A 148 -8.43 16.21 52.82
C LYS A 148 -9.41 15.30 53.55
N PRO A 149 -9.41 13.97 53.27
CA PRO A 149 -10.06 13.03 54.16
C PRO A 149 -9.39 13.08 55.54
N LYS A 150 -10.17 12.88 56.61
CA LYS A 150 -9.67 12.93 57.99
C LYS A 150 -8.59 11.87 58.28
N THR A 151 -8.49 10.84 57.43
CA THR A 151 -7.54 9.74 57.55
C THR A 151 -6.19 10.02 56.89
N ALA A 152 -6.04 11.11 56.12
CA ALA A 152 -4.77 11.42 55.48
C ALA A 152 -3.78 12.07 56.48
N PRO A 153 -2.46 11.82 56.33
CA PRO A 153 -1.43 12.51 57.13
C PRO A 153 -1.53 14.03 57.01
N GLN A 154 -1.15 14.74 58.08
CA GLN A 154 -1.27 16.20 58.12
C GLN A 154 -0.40 16.90 57.07
N ASP A 155 0.75 16.32 56.73
CA ASP A 155 1.75 16.92 55.83
C ASP A 155 1.53 16.62 54.34
N THR A 156 0.61 15.73 53.97
CA THR A 156 0.37 15.42 52.55
C THR A 156 -0.21 16.63 51.82
N PRO A 157 0.25 17.05 50.62
CA PRO A 157 -0.36 18.18 49.91
C PRO A 157 -1.85 17.94 49.60
N ARG A 158 -2.64 19.01 49.45
CA ARG A 158 -4.04 18.91 49.02
C ARG A 158 -4.11 18.89 47.50
N ASP A 159 -4.98 18.03 46.96
CA ASP A 159 -5.29 18.04 45.53
C ASP A 159 -5.94 19.37 45.14
N THR A 160 -5.64 19.84 43.93
CA THR A 160 -6.25 21.03 43.34
C THR A 160 -7.12 20.60 42.16
N ILE A 161 -8.38 21.00 42.17
CA ILE A 161 -9.29 20.81 41.04
C ILE A 161 -9.28 22.07 40.20
N CYS A 162 -8.98 21.91 38.92
CA CYS A 162 -9.06 22.96 37.91
C CYS A 162 -10.22 22.66 36.95
N CYS A 163 -11.16 23.59 36.87
CA CYS A 163 -12.25 23.58 35.90
C CYS A 163 -11.83 24.44 34.71
N LEU A 164 -11.67 23.81 33.55
CA LEU A 164 -11.34 24.45 32.28
C LEU A 164 -12.63 24.73 31.52
N ASN A 165 -12.71 25.89 30.86
CA ASN A 165 -13.88 26.26 30.07
C ASN A 165 -14.02 25.38 28.81
N SER A 166 -12.90 24.88 28.27
CA SER A 166 -12.86 24.03 27.07
C SER A 166 -12.60 22.56 27.42
N TYR A 167 -13.55 21.69 27.06
CA TYR A 167 -13.39 20.24 27.19
C TYR A 167 -12.30 19.67 26.27
N ALA A 168 -12.18 20.21 25.04
CA ALA A 168 -11.17 19.76 24.08
C ALA A 168 -9.74 20.01 24.61
N LEU A 169 -9.51 21.21 25.14
CA LEU A 169 -8.22 21.58 25.74
C LEU A 169 -7.89 20.70 26.96
N LYS A 170 -8.89 20.37 27.78
CA LYS A 170 -8.72 19.44 28.90
C LYS A 170 -8.22 18.06 28.45
N GLU A 171 -8.84 17.47 27.43
CA GLU A 171 -8.43 16.15 26.93
C GLU A 171 -7.04 16.21 26.29
N GLU A 172 -6.72 17.28 25.57
CA GLU A 172 -5.40 17.48 24.98
C GLU A 172 -4.30 17.57 26.04
N ILE A 173 -4.52 18.34 27.12
CA ILE A 173 -3.57 18.43 28.25
C ILE A 173 -3.34 17.05 28.88
N ILE A 174 -4.41 16.28 29.10
CA ILE A 174 -4.29 14.93 29.68
C ILE A 174 -3.52 14.00 28.73
N LEU A 175 -3.77 14.09 27.42
CA LEU A 175 -3.06 13.28 26.42
C LEU A 175 -1.57 13.62 26.40
N LYS A 176 -1.22 14.91 26.26
CA LYS A 176 0.17 15.40 26.30
C LYS A 176 0.89 15.01 27.60
N THR A 177 0.18 15.04 28.73
CA THR A 177 0.75 14.61 30.03
C THR A 177 1.07 13.11 30.05
N ARG A 178 0.24 12.27 29.41
CA ARG A 178 0.50 10.83 29.29
C ARG A 178 1.70 10.56 28.38
N GLU A 179 1.82 11.29 27.28
CA GLU A 179 2.96 11.18 26.35
C GLU A 179 4.27 11.61 27.02
N ALA A 180 4.25 12.71 27.77
CA ALA A 180 5.43 13.22 28.47
C ALA A 180 5.93 12.29 29.60
N SER A 181 5.09 11.40 30.12
CA SER A 181 5.37 10.43 31.21
C SER A 181 5.70 11.05 32.58
N TYR A 182 6.41 12.17 32.61
CA TYR A 182 6.93 12.86 33.79
C TYR A 182 6.71 14.37 33.68
N LEU A 183 6.04 14.95 34.68
CA LEU A 183 5.72 16.37 34.73
C LEU A 183 6.28 16.96 36.02
N THR A 184 6.99 18.08 35.93
CA THR A 184 7.54 18.79 37.10
C THR A 184 7.01 20.21 37.18
N PHE A 185 6.88 20.71 38.40
CA PHE A 185 6.58 22.09 38.71
C PHE A 185 7.51 22.52 39.85
N GLU A 186 8.35 23.53 39.63
CA GLU A 186 9.38 23.96 40.60
C GLU A 186 10.20 22.76 41.11
N GLU A 187 10.70 21.93 40.18
CA GLU A 187 11.48 20.70 40.45
C GLU A 187 10.70 19.57 41.17
N SER A 188 9.46 19.82 41.58
CA SER A 188 8.62 18.83 42.24
C SER A 188 7.80 18.04 41.21
N PRO A 189 7.82 16.69 41.24
CA PRO A 189 7.02 15.90 40.33
C PRO A 189 5.53 16.07 40.65
N ILE A 190 4.74 16.35 39.63
CA ILE A 190 3.29 16.48 39.72
C ILE A 190 2.61 15.42 38.85
N LYS A 191 1.40 15.02 39.24
CA LYS A 191 0.57 14.07 38.49
C LYS A 191 -0.77 14.71 38.19
N LEU A 192 -1.21 14.60 36.93
CA LEU A 192 -2.52 15.05 36.50
C LEU A 192 -3.44 13.85 36.31
N PHE A 193 -4.65 13.95 36.86
CA PHE A 193 -5.67 12.92 36.76
C PHE A 193 -6.96 13.55 36.25
N GLN A 194 -7.72 12.80 35.47
CA GLN A 194 -9.09 13.19 35.14
C GLN A 194 -9.96 13.09 36.40
N ASP A 195 -10.77 14.12 36.66
CA ASP A 195 -11.81 14.06 37.68
C ASP A 195 -12.93 13.14 37.17
N ILE A 196 -12.95 11.92 37.69
CA ILE A 196 -13.90 10.86 37.33
C ILE A 196 -14.68 10.50 38.59
N SER A 197 -16.01 10.51 38.49
CA SER A 197 -16.88 10.10 39.60
C SER A 197 -16.61 8.66 40.04
N LYS A 198 -16.80 8.34 41.32
CA LYS A 198 -16.56 6.97 41.85
C LYS A 198 -17.32 5.88 41.09
N GLY A 199 -18.53 6.18 40.60
CA GLY A 199 -19.32 5.26 39.77
C GLY A 199 -18.65 4.98 38.42
N GLN A 200 -18.17 6.02 37.73
CA GLN A 200 -17.47 5.87 36.45
C GLN A 200 -16.08 5.25 36.61
N GLN A 201 -15.38 5.49 37.73
CA GLN A 201 -14.11 4.83 38.01
C GLN A 201 -14.27 3.31 38.08
N ALA A 202 -15.39 2.79 38.58
CA ALA A 202 -15.65 1.35 38.60
C ALA A 202 -15.86 0.78 37.19
N THR A 203 -16.41 1.56 36.26
CA THR A 203 -16.62 1.17 34.86
C THR A 203 -15.35 1.27 34.02
N ILE A 204 -14.50 2.28 34.28
CA ILE A 204 -13.25 2.52 33.54
C ILE A 204 -12.12 1.63 34.05
N ARG A 205 -12.22 1.13 35.29
CA ARG A 205 -11.32 0.07 35.76
C ARG A 205 -11.55 -1.16 34.90
N PHE A 206 -10.57 -1.45 34.04
CA PHE A 206 -10.42 -2.77 33.47
C PHE A 206 -10.57 -3.80 34.60
N PRO A 207 -11.31 -4.90 34.37
CA PRO A 207 -11.41 -5.98 35.35
C PRO A 207 -10.01 -6.29 35.85
N LYS A 208 -9.80 -6.47 37.16
CA LYS A 208 -8.47 -6.78 37.73
C LYS A 208 -7.78 -7.97 37.02
N ASP A 209 -8.60 -8.76 36.34
CA ASP A 209 -8.27 -9.89 35.50
C ASP A 209 -8.32 -9.53 33.99
N THR A 210 -7.70 -8.42 33.57
CA THR A 210 -7.72 -7.96 32.17
C THR A 210 -7.29 -9.08 31.22
N LYS A 211 -6.32 -9.89 31.63
CA LYS A 211 -5.85 -11.08 30.90
C LYS A 211 -6.95 -12.12 30.69
N ASN A 212 -7.69 -12.46 31.75
CA ASN A 212 -8.81 -13.41 31.67
C ASN A 212 -10.00 -12.83 30.91
N PHE A 213 -10.24 -11.51 31.02
CA PHE A 213 -11.27 -10.81 30.27
C PHE A 213 -10.98 -10.78 28.76
N MET A 214 -9.75 -10.42 28.36
CA MET A 214 -9.32 -10.44 26.95
C MET A 214 -9.37 -11.86 26.36
N MET A 215 -8.94 -12.87 27.13
CA MET A 215 -9.06 -14.28 26.72
C MET A 215 -10.52 -14.73 26.54
N ARG A 216 -11.44 -14.31 27.43
CA ARG A 216 -12.88 -14.64 27.28
C ARG A 216 -13.52 -13.98 26.08
N MET A 217 -13.13 -12.75 25.75
CA MET A 217 -13.68 -12.01 24.61
C MET A 217 -13.10 -12.45 23.26
N GLN A 218 -12.16 -13.41 23.25
CA GLN A 218 -11.45 -13.88 22.05
C GLN A 218 -10.84 -12.74 21.22
N ILE A 219 -10.53 -11.60 21.85
CA ILE A 219 -9.82 -10.51 21.19
C ILE A 219 -8.40 -11.03 20.97
N PRO A 220 -7.91 -11.10 19.71
CA PRO A 220 -6.55 -11.51 19.44
C PRO A 220 -5.59 -10.69 20.30
N HIS A 221 -4.51 -11.33 20.76
CA HIS A 221 -3.47 -10.64 21.51
C HIS A 221 -2.90 -9.54 20.61
N LEU A 222 -3.45 -8.32 20.72
CA LEU A 222 -2.83 -7.14 20.17
C LEU A 222 -1.53 -7.00 20.96
N ASP A 223 -0.40 -7.03 20.28
CA ASP A 223 0.87 -6.58 20.86
C ASP A 223 0.72 -5.10 21.20
N VAL A 224 0.18 -4.84 22.40
CA VAL A 224 -0.02 -3.48 22.90
C VAL A 224 1.36 -2.98 23.34
N PRO A 225 1.86 -1.88 22.78
CA PRO A 225 3.24 -1.45 23.00
C PRO A 225 3.46 -1.01 24.44
N ALA A 226 4.35 -1.72 25.15
CA ALA A 226 5.16 -1.31 26.31
C ALA A 226 4.52 -0.69 27.58
N TRP A 227 3.26 -0.26 27.62
CA TRP A 227 2.67 0.38 28.81
C TRP A 227 2.19 -0.62 29.90
N LEU A 228 2.31 -1.92 29.64
CA LEU A 228 1.96 -3.01 30.58
C LEU A 228 3.17 -3.78 31.11
N THR A 229 4.40 -3.36 30.78
CA THR A 229 5.60 -3.98 31.35
C THR A 229 5.62 -3.70 32.85
N THR A 230 5.41 -4.75 33.64
CA THR A 230 5.61 -4.76 35.10
C THR A 230 7.09 -4.75 35.49
N ASP A 231 7.98 -4.66 34.50
CA ASP A 231 9.39 -4.49 34.76
C ASP A 231 9.55 -3.15 35.46
N PRO A 232 10.06 -3.12 36.71
CA PRO A 232 10.34 -1.87 37.38
C PRO A 232 11.26 -1.07 36.49
N CYS A 233 10.86 0.17 36.18
CA CYS A 233 11.72 1.13 35.50
C CYS A 233 13.09 1.06 36.19
N PRO A 234 14.18 0.72 35.48
CA PRO A 234 15.49 0.61 36.10
C PRO A 234 15.76 1.94 36.77
N THR A 235 15.85 1.93 38.10
CA THR A 235 16.36 3.07 38.86
C THR A 235 17.76 3.37 38.34
N ASP A 236 18.05 4.64 38.06
CA ASP A 236 19.26 5.20 37.43
C ASP A 236 20.61 4.78 38.05
N THR A 237 20.64 3.91 39.05
CA THR A 237 21.84 3.48 39.75
C THR A 237 22.64 2.36 39.07
N ASP A 238 22.09 1.62 38.09
CA ASP A 238 22.76 0.45 37.49
C ASP A 238 22.71 0.41 35.95
N MET A 239 22.79 1.56 35.28
CA MET A 239 23.07 1.60 33.84
C MET A 239 24.58 1.44 33.61
N ASP A 240 25.00 0.19 33.43
CA ASP A 240 26.37 -0.17 33.05
C ASP A 240 26.74 0.49 31.70
N PHE A 241 27.91 1.12 31.67
CA PHE A 241 28.39 2.05 30.62
C PHE A 241 28.51 1.41 29.23
N THR A 242 28.42 0.08 29.16
CA THR A 242 28.67 -0.74 27.97
C THR A 242 27.50 -0.75 26.97
N GLN A 243 26.25 -0.52 27.38
CA GLN A 243 25.11 -0.53 26.44
C GLN A 243 24.95 0.79 25.65
N GLN A 244 25.56 1.88 26.10
CA GLN A 244 25.45 3.19 25.45
C GLN A 244 26.32 3.30 24.17
N GLU A 245 27.34 2.46 24.00
CA GLU A 245 28.16 2.42 22.78
C GLU A 245 27.51 1.64 21.64
N GLU A 246 26.65 0.66 21.95
CA GLU A 246 26.07 -0.21 20.92
C GLU A 246 24.98 0.52 20.11
N TRP A 247 24.22 1.41 20.75
CA TRP A 247 23.26 2.29 20.06
C TRP A 247 23.93 3.32 19.13
N LYS A 248 25.15 3.78 19.43
CA LYS A 248 25.88 4.71 18.56
C LYS A 248 26.39 4.04 17.27
N ARG A 249 26.55 2.71 17.25
CA ARG A 249 26.98 1.98 16.03
C ARG A 249 25.85 1.77 15.02
N VAL A 250 24.59 1.69 15.47
CA VAL A 250 23.44 1.42 14.58
C VAL A 250 22.96 2.68 13.84
N VAL A 251 23.24 3.87 14.37
CA VAL A 251 22.69 5.15 13.85
C VAL A 251 23.67 5.92 12.95
N THR A 252 24.88 5.41 12.67
CA THR A 252 25.76 6.05 11.70
C THR A 252 25.47 5.53 10.28
N PRO A 253 24.90 6.34 9.37
CA PRO A 253 24.66 5.91 8.00
C PRO A 253 25.98 5.68 7.28
N SER A 254 26.13 4.48 6.72
CA SER A 254 27.25 4.08 5.86
C SER A 254 27.43 5.11 4.74
N LYS A 255 28.54 5.85 4.74
CA LYS A 255 28.95 6.68 3.60
C LYS A 255 29.10 5.77 2.36
N ILE A 256 28.21 5.95 1.39
CA ILE A 256 28.32 5.32 0.08
C ILE A 256 29.45 6.04 -0.67
N THR A 257 30.63 5.42 -0.70
CA THR A 257 31.77 5.89 -1.51
C THR A 257 31.50 5.53 -2.96
N SER A 258 31.10 6.51 -3.78
CA SER A 258 31.01 6.34 -5.23
C SER A 258 32.41 6.30 -5.83
N THR A 259 32.82 5.15 -6.37
CA THR A 259 34.01 5.03 -7.22
C THR A 259 33.73 5.64 -8.60
N PRO A 260 34.61 6.51 -9.13
CA PRO A 260 34.49 6.99 -10.50
C PRO A 260 34.89 5.87 -11.47
N ARG A 261 34.03 5.62 -12.48
CA ARG A 261 34.40 4.79 -13.64
C ARG A 261 35.21 5.67 -14.60
N SER A 262 36.45 5.25 -14.86
CA SER A 262 37.30 5.64 -15.97
C SER A 262 36.85 4.99 -17.28
#